data_AF-A0A7C7ESN3-F1
#
_entry.id   AF-A0A7C7ESN3-F1
#
_cell.length_a   1.000
_cell.length_b   1.000
_cell.length_c   1.000
_cell.angle_alpha   90.00
_cell.angle_beta   90.00
_cell.angle_gamma   90.00
#
_symmetry.space_group_name_H-M   'P 1'
#
loop_
_entity.id
_entity.type
_entity.pdbx_description
1 polymer ?
#
loop_
_entity_poly.entity_id
_entity_poly.type
_entity_poly.pdbx_seq_one_letter_code
_entity_poly.pdbx_strand_id
1 'polypeptide(L)'
;MEKEKGQEAESNYTGNDGNSDKAPQKLRVEVMLEEYKYLTTELARNQKSQRSMIGVGLAAAAPVVTIVTYFKQEELFEHHDTILTLLFSVALSYAMMAIIYLGFVRGTLRISQYLNQVLIPDVNNAAGAESELELLKWESYLSKNIKQGRFEELVGFCFHTGGELISLLSPSVFSLVLAILQGAKWKYFSYPIYWIFFGIVILQYGFVVYYSVKTVRQAIFVDKDPQEKGGSSISRLNT
;
A
#
# COMPACT_ATOMS: atom_id res chain seq x y z
N MET A 1 -80.44 38.73 19.47
CA MET A 1 -79.35 37.75 19.67
C MET A 1 -78.77 37.50 18.30
N GLU A 2 -77.79 38.33 17.91
CA GLU A 2 -76.33 38.07 18.01
C GLU A 2 -75.86 37.37 16.71
N LYS A 3 -75.14 38.08 15.81
CA LYS A 3 -73.66 38.17 15.68
C LYS A 3 -73.08 36.81 15.21
N GLU A 4 -72.26 36.63 14.17
CA GLU A 4 -71.10 37.31 13.54
C GLU A 4 -70.87 36.64 12.15
N LYS A 5 -70.47 37.31 11.05
CA LYS A 5 -69.13 37.76 10.60
C LYS A 5 -68.04 36.67 10.38
N GLY A 6 -67.33 36.79 9.23
CA GLY A 6 -66.07 36.13 8.83
C GLY A 6 -66.30 35.06 7.75
N GLN A 7 -65.90 35.15 6.47
CA GLN A 7 -64.68 35.65 5.80
C GLN A 7 -63.38 34.98 6.29
N GLU A 8 -62.50 34.68 5.32
CA GLU A 8 -61.18 34.01 5.38
C GLU A 8 -61.22 32.49 5.12
N ALA A 9 -60.34 31.88 4.34
CA ALA A 9 -59.32 32.37 3.41
C ALA A 9 -58.90 31.18 2.52
N GLU A 10 -58.40 31.49 1.34
CA GLU A 10 -57.69 30.56 0.46
C GLU A 10 -56.64 29.76 1.23
N SER A 11 -56.51 28.48 0.89
CA SER A 11 -55.25 27.77 1.07
C SER A 11 -55.03 26.86 -0.13
N ASN A 12 -54.50 27.47 -1.18
CA ASN A 12 -53.67 26.80 -2.17
C ASN A 12 -52.49 26.16 -1.44
N TYR A 13 -52.61 24.88 -1.07
CA TYR A 13 -51.43 24.04 -0.86
C TYR A 13 -51.07 23.35 -2.17
N THR A 14 -50.51 24.13 -3.08
CA THR A 14 -49.48 23.63 -4.01
C THR A 14 -48.20 23.50 -3.19
N GLY A 15 -48.08 22.41 -2.44
CA GLY A 15 -46.82 21.96 -1.84
C GLY A 15 -45.92 21.43 -2.95
N ASN A 16 -45.23 22.35 -3.63
CA ASN A 16 -44.13 22.04 -4.52
C ASN A 16 -42.89 21.72 -3.68
N ASP A 17 -42.86 20.52 -3.07
CA ASP A 17 -41.71 20.03 -2.32
C ASP A 17 -40.65 19.48 -3.29
N GLY A 18 -40.09 20.38 -4.10
CA GLY A 18 -38.89 20.13 -4.91
C GLY A 18 -37.59 20.15 -4.12
N ASN A 19 -37.62 19.95 -2.79
CA ASN A 19 -36.47 20.20 -1.91
C ASN A 19 -36.11 19.05 -0.95
N SER A 20 -36.88 17.96 -0.87
CA SER A 20 -36.53 16.85 0.04
C SER A 20 -35.42 15.93 -0.47
N ASP A 21 -35.14 15.93 -1.77
CA ASP A 21 -34.13 15.03 -2.38
C ASP A 21 -32.68 15.55 -2.30
N LYS A 22 -32.47 16.83 -1.94
CA LYS A 22 -31.13 17.44 -1.89
C LYS A 22 -30.41 17.25 -0.55
N ALA A 23 -31.14 17.21 0.56
CA ALA A 23 -30.57 16.99 1.89
C ALA A 23 -29.86 15.61 2.03
N PRO A 24 -30.42 14.47 1.56
CA PRO A 24 -29.73 13.18 1.63
C PRO A 24 -28.52 13.09 0.71
N GLN A 25 -28.50 13.82 -0.41
CA GLN A 25 -27.34 13.88 -1.31
C GLN A 25 -26.17 14.65 -0.70
N LYS A 26 -26.42 15.80 -0.05
CA LYS A 26 -25.36 16.57 0.62
C LYS A 26 -24.69 15.78 1.74
N LEU A 27 -25.47 15.10 2.58
CA LEU A 27 -24.94 14.24 3.64
C LEU A 27 -24.11 13.09 3.06
N ARG A 28 -24.55 12.49 1.95
CA ARG A 28 -23.82 11.41 1.27
C ARG A 28 -22.47 11.89 0.72
N VAL A 29 -22.42 13.07 0.12
CA VAL A 29 -21.17 13.67 -0.37
C VAL A 29 -20.23 13.98 0.79
N GLU A 30 -20.74 14.54 1.89
CA GLU A 30 -19.95 14.86 3.08
C GLU A 30 -19.29 13.62 3.70
N VAL A 31 -20.04 12.52 3.84
CA VAL A 31 -19.51 11.24 4.33
C VAL A 31 -18.42 10.69 3.40
N MET A 32 -18.61 10.75 2.08
CA MET A 32 -17.60 10.28 1.13
C MET A 32 -16.34 11.16 1.12
N LEU A 33 -16.48 12.47 1.36
CA LEU A 33 -15.34 13.39 1.51
C LEU A 33 -14.56 13.11 2.80
N GLU A 34 -15.25 12.77 3.88
CA GLU A 34 -14.61 12.35 5.13
C GLU A 34 -13.85 11.03 4.94
N GLU A 35 -14.44 10.06 4.25
CA GLU A 35 -13.77 8.80 3.87
C GLU A 35 -12.53 9.07 3.00
N TYR A 36 -12.64 9.96 2.01
CA TYR A 36 -11.51 10.36 1.16
C TYR A 36 -10.36 10.96 1.99
N LYS A 37 -10.67 11.87 2.91
CA LYS A 37 -9.68 12.49 3.81
C LYS A 37 -9.01 11.46 4.72
N TYR A 38 -9.78 10.51 5.23
CA TYR A 38 -9.25 9.41 6.04
C TYR A 38 -8.27 8.54 5.24
N LEU A 39 -8.67 8.11 4.04
CA LEU A 39 -7.87 7.22 3.20
C LEU A 39 -6.60 7.88 2.65
N THR A 40 -6.65 9.15 2.28
CA THR A 40 -5.47 9.92 1.87
C THR A 40 -4.48 10.10 3.01
N THR A 41 -4.97 10.31 4.24
CA THR A 41 -4.13 10.36 5.45
C THR A 41 -3.45 9.01 5.70
N GLU A 42 -4.18 7.91 5.56
CA GLU A 42 -3.64 6.56 5.74
C GLU A 42 -2.62 6.20 4.65
N LEU A 43 -2.84 6.65 3.41
CA LEU A 43 -1.88 6.51 2.31
C LEU A 43 -0.56 7.21 2.63
N ALA A 44 -0.63 8.47 3.08
CA ALA A 44 0.55 9.26 3.45
C ALA A 44 1.29 8.64 4.65
N ARG A 45 0.54 8.13 5.64
CA ARG A 45 1.11 7.41 6.78
C ARG A 45 1.87 6.16 6.34
N ASN A 46 1.29 5.36 5.45
CA ASN A 46 1.93 4.16 4.91
C ASN A 46 3.22 4.48 4.14
N GLN A 47 3.20 5.50 3.29
CA GLN A 47 4.40 5.96 2.57
C GLN A 47 5.49 6.47 3.52
N LYS A 48 5.11 7.22 4.58
CA LYS A 48 6.06 7.68 5.60
C LYS A 48 6.68 6.50 6.36
N SER A 49 5.89 5.50 6.73
CA SER A 49 6.37 4.27 7.37
C SER A 49 7.33 3.49 6.48
N GLN A 50 7.04 3.36 5.18
CA GLN A 50 7.95 2.72 4.22
C GLN A 50 9.31 3.42 4.18
N ARG A 51 9.32 4.74 3.98
CA ARG A 51 10.56 5.54 3.92
C ARG A 51 11.35 5.49 5.22
N SER A 52 10.66 5.58 6.37
CA SER A 52 11.29 5.46 7.68
C SER A 52 11.93 4.09 7.86
N MET A 53 11.26 3.01 7.42
CA MET A 53 11.79 1.66 7.55
C MET A 53 13.03 1.44 6.69
N ILE A 54 13.06 1.95 5.45
CA ILE A 54 14.25 1.90 4.59
C ILE A 54 15.39 2.69 5.24
N GLY A 55 15.13 3.90 5.73
CA GLY A 55 16.13 4.72 6.40
C GLY A 55 16.72 4.05 7.64
N VAL A 56 15.88 3.49 8.50
CA VAL A 56 16.30 2.73 9.69
C VAL A 56 17.06 1.47 9.30
N GLY A 57 16.60 0.75 8.27
CA GLY A 57 17.29 -0.42 7.73
C GLY A 57 18.70 -0.06 7.27
N LEU A 58 18.84 0.93 6.39
CA LEU A 58 20.15 1.36 5.91
C LEU A 58 21.08 1.83 7.05
N ALA A 59 20.54 2.55 8.04
CA ALA A 59 21.32 2.97 9.21
C ALA A 59 21.78 1.78 10.06
N ALA A 60 20.94 0.76 10.23
CA ALA A 60 21.26 -0.46 10.97
C ALA A 60 22.29 -1.34 10.24
N ALA A 61 22.47 -1.18 8.92
CA ALA A 61 23.48 -1.91 8.16
C ALA A 61 24.91 -1.45 8.49
N ALA A 62 25.10 -0.16 8.80
CA ALA A 62 26.43 0.41 9.01
C ALA A 62 27.20 -0.21 10.19
N PRO A 63 26.60 -0.42 11.38
CA PRO A 63 27.26 -1.13 12.47
C PRO A 63 27.64 -2.58 12.11
N VAL A 64 26.79 -3.29 11.35
CA VAL A 64 27.05 -4.67 10.94
C VAL A 64 28.26 -4.74 10.01
N VAL A 65 28.31 -3.86 9.00
CA VAL A 65 29.46 -3.77 8.09
C VAL A 65 30.72 -3.38 8.86
N THR A 66 30.61 -2.45 9.81
CA THR A 66 31.74 -2.01 10.64
C THR A 66 32.27 -3.14 11.51
N ILE A 67 31.41 -3.93 12.15
CA ILE A 67 31.82 -5.10 12.95
C ILE A 67 32.54 -6.13 12.06
N VAL A 68 31.99 -6.42 10.88
CA VAL A 68 32.58 -7.41 9.96
C VAL A 68 33.93 -6.92 9.38
N THR A 69 34.11 -5.62 9.19
CA THR A 69 35.33 -5.04 8.58
C THR A 69 36.41 -4.67 9.59
N TYR A 70 36.04 -4.25 10.80
CA TYR A 70 36.97 -3.72 11.80
C TYR A 70 37.55 -4.79 12.72
N PHE A 71 36.78 -5.83 13.06
CA PHE A 71 37.35 -6.94 13.82
C PHE A 71 38.36 -7.69 12.96
N LYS A 72 39.56 -7.92 13.50
CA LYS A 72 40.57 -8.75 12.83
C LYS A 72 39.99 -10.14 12.63
N GLN A 73 40.20 -10.73 11.45
CA GLN A 73 39.72 -12.08 11.13
C GLN A 73 40.03 -13.10 12.24
N GLU A 74 41.18 -12.97 12.88
CA GLU A 74 41.65 -13.83 13.99
C GLU A 74 40.73 -13.79 15.22
N GLU A 75 40.30 -12.62 15.67
CA GLU A 75 39.34 -12.47 16.78
C GLU A 75 37.92 -12.88 16.38
N LEU A 76 37.55 -12.70 15.10
CA LEU A 76 36.30 -13.27 14.58
C LEU A 76 36.32 -14.81 14.59
N PHE A 77 37.47 -15.43 14.35
CA PHE A 77 37.57 -16.89 14.35
C PHE A 77 37.46 -17.50 15.75
N GLU A 78 37.91 -16.80 16.80
CA GLU A 78 37.72 -17.25 18.18
C GLU A 78 36.24 -17.23 18.60
N HIS A 79 35.46 -16.27 18.09
CA HIS A 79 34.02 -16.12 18.40
C HIS A 79 33.08 -16.54 17.26
N HIS A 80 33.47 -17.55 16.48
CA HIS A 80 32.76 -18.06 15.31
C HIS A 80 31.24 -18.33 15.52
N ASP A 81 30.82 -18.88 16.67
CA ASP A 81 29.39 -19.08 17.00
C ASP A 81 28.59 -17.76 17.06
N THR A 82 29.16 -16.74 17.68
CA THR A 82 28.54 -15.43 17.86
C THR A 82 28.35 -14.74 16.52
N ILE A 83 29.35 -14.83 15.65
CA ILE A 83 29.30 -14.24 14.31
C ILE A 83 28.29 -14.96 13.43
N LEU A 84 28.25 -16.29 13.47
CA LEU A 84 27.27 -17.05 12.70
C LEU A 84 25.84 -16.68 13.14
N THR A 85 25.61 -16.57 14.45
CA THR A 85 24.33 -16.13 15.02
C THR A 85 23.98 -14.70 14.59
N LEU A 86 24.95 -13.78 14.60
CA LEU A 86 24.77 -12.41 14.13
C LEU A 86 24.40 -12.38 12.64
N LEU A 87 25.10 -13.13 11.79
CA LEU A 87 24.84 -13.20 10.36
C LEU A 87 23.44 -13.75 10.06
N PHE A 88 23.00 -14.80 10.76
CA PHE A 88 21.61 -15.28 10.64
C PHE A 88 20.60 -14.25 11.12
N SER A 89 20.87 -13.56 12.23
CA SER A 89 19.99 -12.52 12.76
C SER A 89 19.80 -11.36 11.78
N VAL A 90 20.89 -10.94 11.12
CA VAL A 90 20.85 -9.92 10.06
C VAL A 90 20.06 -10.45 8.86
N ALA A 91 20.36 -11.67 8.39
CA ALA A 91 19.64 -12.28 7.27
C ALA A 91 18.13 -12.32 7.50
N LEU A 92 17.69 -12.80 8.67
CA LEU A 92 16.29 -12.90 9.06
C LEU A 92 15.62 -11.52 9.21
N SER A 93 16.29 -10.57 9.87
CA SER A 93 15.72 -9.25 10.14
C SER A 93 15.44 -8.49 8.84
N TYR A 94 16.40 -8.47 7.92
CA TYR A 94 16.25 -7.76 6.64
C TYR A 94 15.28 -8.46 5.70
N ALA A 95 15.24 -9.80 5.69
CA ALA A 95 14.22 -10.54 4.93
C ALA A 95 12.81 -10.24 5.48
N MET A 96 12.64 -10.15 6.80
CA MET A 96 11.37 -9.77 7.40
C MET A 96 10.98 -8.32 7.07
N MET A 97 11.93 -7.38 7.12
CA MET A 97 11.70 -5.99 6.69
C MET A 97 11.26 -5.91 5.23
N ALA A 98 11.84 -6.72 4.34
CA ALA A 98 11.44 -6.79 2.94
C ALA A 98 9.99 -7.31 2.77
N ILE A 99 9.58 -8.30 3.57
CA ILE A 99 8.19 -8.79 3.57
C ILE A 99 7.23 -7.69 4.03
N ILE A 100 7.55 -7.00 5.13
CA ILE A 100 6.75 -5.88 5.67
C ILE A 100 6.67 -4.74 4.64
N TYR A 101 7.79 -4.42 3.98
CA TYR A 101 7.87 -3.42 2.92
C TYR A 101 6.88 -3.73 1.80
N LEU A 102 6.93 -4.95 1.26
CA LEU A 102 6.00 -5.40 0.22
C LEU A 102 4.55 -5.35 0.69
N GLY A 103 4.29 -5.67 1.97
CA GLY A 103 2.97 -5.51 2.59
C GLY A 103 2.46 -4.07 2.56
N PHE A 104 3.31 -3.11 2.92
CA PHE A 104 2.96 -1.69 2.84
C PHE A 104 2.75 -1.24 1.40
N VAL A 105 3.63 -1.61 0.46
CA VAL A 105 3.48 -1.23 -0.96
C VAL A 105 2.15 -1.73 -1.50
N ARG A 106 1.80 -2.97 -1.19
CA ARG A 106 0.52 -3.56 -1.59
C ARG A 106 -0.68 -2.86 -0.95
N GLY A 107 -0.56 -2.44 0.31
CA GLY A 107 -1.56 -1.63 1.00
C GLY A 107 -1.77 -0.27 0.32
N THR A 108 -0.69 0.44 0.01
CA THR A 108 -0.71 1.71 -0.73
C THR A 108 -1.38 1.55 -2.09
N LEU A 109 -1.04 0.50 -2.85
CA LEU A 109 -1.68 0.21 -4.14
C LEU A 109 -3.18 -0.05 -3.98
N ARG A 110 -3.60 -0.79 -2.95
CA ARG A 110 -5.02 -1.09 -2.72
C ARG A 110 -5.83 0.15 -2.37
N ILE A 111 -5.29 1.02 -1.52
CA ILE A 111 -5.95 2.29 -1.15
C ILE A 111 -6.04 3.19 -2.39
N SER A 112 -4.95 3.32 -3.13
CA SER A 112 -4.92 4.10 -4.38
C SER A 112 -5.92 3.58 -5.42
N GLN A 113 -6.05 2.26 -5.56
CA GLN A 113 -7.07 1.64 -6.42
C GLN A 113 -8.48 2.02 -5.99
N TYR A 114 -8.79 1.87 -4.71
CA TYR A 114 -10.12 2.16 -4.19
C TYR A 114 -10.49 3.64 -4.37
N LEU A 115 -9.56 4.55 -4.06
CA LEU A 115 -9.74 5.98 -4.29
C LEU A 115 -10.05 6.27 -5.76
N ASN A 116 -9.23 5.77 -6.68
CA ASN A 116 -9.35 6.09 -8.10
C ASN A 116 -10.51 5.39 -8.83
N GLN A 117 -10.83 4.15 -8.45
CA GLN A 117 -11.81 3.32 -9.17
C GLN A 117 -13.22 3.39 -8.59
N VAL A 118 -13.37 3.71 -7.30
CA VAL A 118 -14.66 3.68 -6.59
C VAL A 118 -14.99 5.05 -6.03
N LEU A 119 -14.17 5.56 -5.10
CA LEU A 119 -14.55 6.73 -4.30
C LEU A 119 -14.60 8.03 -5.11
N ILE A 120 -13.56 8.34 -5.90
CA ILE A 120 -13.51 9.56 -6.72
C ILE A 120 -14.64 9.58 -7.77
N PRO A 121 -14.92 8.50 -8.53
CA PRO A 121 -16.08 8.43 -9.40
C PRO A 121 -17.42 8.63 -8.66
N ASP A 122 -17.62 7.97 -7.52
CA ASP A 122 -18.87 8.06 -6.76
C ASP A 122 -19.11 9.47 -6.20
N VAL A 123 -18.06 10.12 -5.70
CA VAL A 123 -18.12 11.51 -5.23
C VAL A 123 -18.45 12.47 -6.38
N ASN A 124 -17.79 12.31 -7.54
CA ASN A 124 -18.08 13.12 -8.72
C ASN A 124 -19.51 12.92 -9.25
N ASN A 125 -20.04 11.70 -9.19
CA ASN A 125 -21.42 11.39 -9.57
C ASN A 125 -22.42 11.99 -8.58
N ALA A 126 -22.13 11.94 -7.28
CA ALA A 126 -23.02 12.39 -6.22
C ALA A 126 -23.10 13.93 -6.11
N ALA A 127 -22.01 14.64 -6.42
CA ALA A 127 -21.94 16.09 -6.21
C ALA A 127 -22.33 16.95 -7.45
N GLY A 128 -22.44 16.36 -8.63
CA GLY A 128 -22.87 17.09 -9.83
C GLY A 128 -21.91 18.19 -10.29
N ALA A 129 -22.43 19.18 -11.03
CA ALA A 129 -21.63 20.23 -11.68
C ALA A 129 -21.19 21.38 -10.75
N GLU A 130 -21.35 21.27 -9.43
CA GLU A 130 -20.96 22.33 -8.49
C GLU A 130 -19.43 22.36 -8.26
N SER A 131 -18.88 23.56 -8.19
CA SER A 131 -17.47 23.92 -8.41
C SER A 131 -16.49 23.49 -7.31
N GLU A 132 -16.95 23.11 -6.12
CA GLU A 132 -16.06 22.68 -5.03
C GLU A 132 -15.38 21.32 -5.29
N LEU A 133 -15.89 20.53 -6.25
CA LEU A 133 -15.25 19.28 -6.70
C LEU A 133 -14.22 19.45 -7.83
N GLU A 134 -13.87 20.67 -8.21
CA GLU A 134 -12.83 20.87 -9.23
C GLU A 134 -11.50 20.19 -8.88
N LEU A 135 -11.16 20.08 -7.60
CA LEU A 135 -9.99 19.32 -7.11
C LEU A 135 -10.07 17.82 -7.45
N LEU A 136 -11.22 17.19 -7.21
CA LEU A 136 -11.44 15.76 -7.54
C LEU A 136 -11.61 15.53 -9.05
N LYS A 137 -12.10 16.53 -9.79
CA LYS A 137 -12.07 16.53 -11.26
C LYS A 137 -10.63 16.63 -11.78
N TRP A 138 -9.77 17.42 -11.13
CA TRP A 138 -8.36 17.51 -11.43
C TRP A 138 -7.64 16.19 -11.15
N GLU A 139 -7.91 15.55 -10.02
CA GLU A 139 -7.37 14.21 -9.72
C GLU A 139 -7.87 13.15 -10.70
N SER A 140 -9.14 13.22 -11.11
CA SER A 140 -9.70 12.36 -12.16
C SER A 140 -9.05 12.62 -13.53
N TYR A 141 -8.77 13.88 -13.86
CA TYR A 141 -8.07 14.27 -15.08
C TYR A 141 -6.60 13.82 -15.07
N LEU A 142 -5.90 14.01 -13.95
CA LEU A 142 -4.55 13.48 -13.71
C LEU A 142 -4.54 11.97 -13.89
N SER A 143 -5.46 11.26 -13.24
CA SER A 143 -5.62 9.81 -13.38
C SER A 143 -5.82 9.40 -14.84
N LYS A 144 -6.61 10.14 -15.60
CA LYS A 144 -6.81 9.89 -17.04
C LYS A 144 -5.59 10.21 -17.91
N ASN A 145 -4.79 11.20 -17.57
CA ASN A 145 -3.57 11.53 -18.34
C ASN A 145 -2.40 10.61 -17.99
N ILE A 146 -2.28 10.21 -16.73
CA ILE A 146 -1.41 9.13 -16.23
C ILE A 146 -1.69 7.83 -17.02
N LYS A 147 -2.96 7.56 -17.37
CA LYS A 147 -3.32 6.44 -18.27
C LYS A 147 -2.69 6.50 -19.68
N GLN A 148 -2.18 7.64 -20.17
CA GLN A 148 -1.47 7.69 -21.47
C GLN A 148 0.03 7.37 -21.34
N GLY A 149 0.64 7.53 -20.15
CA GLY A 149 2.04 7.21 -19.82
C GLY A 149 2.28 5.83 -19.17
N ARG A 150 1.27 4.95 -19.22
CA ARG A 150 1.15 3.69 -18.43
C ARG A 150 2.40 2.82 -18.33
N PHE A 151 3.12 2.62 -19.43
CA PHE A 151 4.29 1.74 -19.41
C PHE A 151 5.47 2.38 -18.67
N GLU A 152 5.70 3.68 -18.89
CA GLU A 152 6.78 4.42 -18.25
C GLU A 152 6.56 4.53 -16.75
N GLU A 153 5.31 4.71 -16.31
CA GLU A 153 4.95 4.74 -14.89
C GLU A 153 5.09 3.39 -14.21
N LEU A 154 4.66 2.30 -14.87
CA LEU A 154 4.86 0.94 -14.35
C LEU A 154 6.34 0.60 -14.23
N VAL A 155 7.13 0.98 -15.24
CA VAL A 155 8.59 0.81 -15.23
C VAL A 155 9.21 1.66 -14.11
N GLY A 156 8.81 2.93 -13.97
CA GLY A 156 9.26 3.80 -12.89
C GLY A 156 8.92 3.26 -11.50
N PHE A 157 7.71 2.74 -11.32
CA PHE A 157 7.28 2.04 -10.10
C PHE A 157 8.16 0.81 -9.85
N CYS A 158 8.38 -0.04 -10.86
CA CYS A 158 9.22 -1.23 -10.71
C CYS A 158 10.67 -0.88 -10.38
N PHE A 159 11.25 0.17 -10.95
CA PHE A 159 12.60 0.62 -10.63
C PHE A 159 12.68 1.21 -9.22
N HIS A 160 11.72 2.05 -8.82
CA HIS A 160 11.72 2.65 -7.49
C HIS A 160 11.49 1.59 -6.41
N THR A 161 10.39 0.84 -6.50
CA THR A 161 10.06 -0.22 -5.54
C THR A 161 11.06 -1.37 -5.58
N GLY A 162 11.55 -1.73 -6.77
CA GLY A 162 12.59 -2.74 -6.94
C GLY A 162 13.92 -2.31 -6.32
N GLY A 163 14.32 -1.04 -6.51
CA GLY A 163 15.53 -0.49 -5.89
C GLY A 163 15.46 -0.47 -4.36
N GLU A 164 14.32 -0.07 -3.80
CA GLU A 164 14.06 -0.11 -2.35
C GLU A 164 14.02 -1.55 -1.81
N LEU A 165 13.45 -2.49 -2.57
CA LEU A 165 13.44 -3.89 -2.19
C LEU A 165 14.87 -4.49 -2.23
N ILE A 166 15.66 -4.18 -3.25
CA ILE A 166 17.05 -4.62 -3.36
C ILE A 166 17.89 -4.04 -2.23
N SER A 167 17.70 -2.77 -1.86
CA SER A 167 18.45 -2.17 -0.76
C SER A 167 18.16 -2.84 0.59
N LEU A 168 16.93 -3.31 0.79
CA LEU A 168 16.56 -4.13 1.96
C LEU A 168 17.05 -5.57 1.86
N LEU A 169 17.05 -6.19 0.68
CA LEU A 169 17.46 -7.58 0.51
C LEU A 169 18.98 -7.77 0.47
N SER A 170 19.74 -6.77 0.03
CA SER A 170 21.19 -6.90 -0.16
C SER A 170 21.93 -7.26 1.13
N PRO A 171 21.67 -6.60 2.28
CA PRO A 171 22.26 -7.02 3.56
C PRO A 171 21.86 -8.45 3.95
N SER A 172 20.60 -8.82 3.70
CA SER A 172 20.10 -10.17 4.02
C SER A 172 20.84 -11.26 3.23
N VAL A 173 20.91 -11.09 1.90
CA VAL A 173 21.58 -12.03 1.00
C VAL A 173 23.08 -12.09 1.29
N PHE A 174 23.72 -10.94 1.49
CA PHE A 174 25.14 -10.87 1.81
C PHE A 174 25.46 -11.61 3.11
N SER A 175 24.69 -11.38 4.18
CA SER A 175 24.87 -12.08 5.45
C SER A 175 24.61 -13.58 5.34
N LEU A 176 23.63 -14.00 4.53
CA LEU A 176 23.39 -15.42 4.28
C LEU A 176 24.56 -16.11 3.57
N VAL A 177 25.13 -15.46 2.55
CA VAL A 177 26.32 -15.98 1.84
C VAL A 177 27.49 -16.14 2.81
N LEU A 178 27.75 -15.13 3.65
CA LEU A 178 28.80 -15.21 4.67
C LEU A 178 28.52 -16.34 5.69
N ALA A 179 27.27 -16.52 6.11
CA ALA A 179 26.88 -17.59 7.03
C ALA A 179 27.10 -18.98 6.41
N ILE A 180 26.80 -19.16 5.12
CA ILE A 180 27.04 -20.42 4.39
C ILE A 180 28.54 -20.71 4.30
N LEU A 181 29.35 -19.71 3.90
CA LEU A 181 30.78 -19.86 3.76
C LEU A 181 31.46 -20.21 5.10
N GLN A 182 31.07 -19.52 6.18
CA GLN A 182 31.55 -19.86 7.52
C GLN A 182 31.03 -21.23 7.97
N GLY A 183 29.74 -21.51 7.77
CA GLY A 183 29.11 -22.78 8.08
C GLY A 183 29.82 -23.99 7.46
N ALA A 184 30.28 -23.85 6.22
CA ALA A 184 31.01 -24.87 5.49
C ALA A 184 32.41 -25.09 6.07
N LYS A 185 33.14 -24.01 6.35
CA LYS A 185 34.51 -24.05 6.90
C LYS A 185 34.56 -24.78 8.25
N TRP A 186 33.54 -24.58 9.09
CA TRP A 186 33.50 -25.07 10.46
C TRP A 186 32.58 -26.29 10.67
N LYS A 187 32.10 -26.92 9.58
CA LYS A 187 31.22 -28.11 9.60
C LYS A 187 29.90 -27.93 10.38
N TYR A 188 29.40 -26.70 10.52
CA TYR A 188 28.15 -26.40 11.22
C TYR A 188 26.92 -27.05 10.59
N PHE A 189 26.98 -27.36 9.29
CA PHE A 189 25.94 -28.11 8.59
C PHE A 189 25.75 -29.55 9.13
N SER A 190 26.60 -30.02 10.03
CA SER A 190 26.41 -31.30 10.72
C SER A 190 25.40 -31.20 11.87
N TYR A 191 25.09 -29.98 12.35
CA TYR A 191 24.17 -29.78 13.46
C TYR A 191 22.75 -29.47 12.95
N PRO A 192 21.71 -30.18 13.42
CA PRO A 192 20.32 -30.00 12.96
C PRO A 192 19.78 -28.58 13.14
N ILE A 193 20.25 -27.84 14.15
CA ILE A 193 19.75 -26.50 14.48
C ILE A 193 19.98 -25.49 13.34
N TYR A 194 21.11 -25.56 12.63
CA TYR A 194 21.38 -24.66 11.51
C TYR A 194 20.51 -24.96 10.30
N TRP A 195 20.13 -26.23 10.08
CA TRP A 195 19.16 -26.58 9.03
C TRP A 195 17.79 -25.96 9.27
N ILE A 196 17.36 -25.84 10.53
CA ILE A 196 16.12 -25.14 10.88
C ILE A 196 16.23 -23.66 10.50
N PHE A 197 17.33 -23.00 10.85
CA PHE A 197 17.55 -21.59 10.49
C PHE A 197 17.56 -21.39 8.96
N PHE A 198 18.25 -22.25 8.21
CA PHE A 198 18.22 -22.21 6.75
C PHE A 198 16.82 -22.43 6.18
N GLY A 199 16.05 -23.37 6.74
CA GLY A 199 14.66 -23.61 6.34
C GLY A 199 13.77 -22.38 6.53
N ILE A 200 13.91 -21.68 7.67
CA ILE A 200 13.19 -20.43 7.94
C ILE A 200 13.57 -19.36 6.91
N VAL A 201 14.86 -19.19 6.63
CA VAL A 201 15.35 -18.20 5.66
C VAL A 201 14.81 -18.50 4.25
N ILE A 202 14.85 -19.76 3.80
CA ILE A 202 14.30 -20.18 2.50
C ILE A 202 12.80 -19.85 2.42
N LEU A 203 12.05 -20.15 3.48
CA LEU A 203 10.63 -19.86 3.57
C LEU A 203 10.35 -18.34 3.50
N GLN A 204 11.17 -17.52 4.16
CA GLN A 204 11.08 -16.05 4.05
C GLN A 204 11.33 -15.56 2.63
N TYR A 205 12.37 -16.04 1.94
CA TYR A 205 12.59 -15.67 0.53
C TYR A 205 11.46 -16.14 -0.37
N GLY A 206 10.89 -17.31 -0.10
CA GLY A 206 9.68 -17.78 -0.77
C GLY A 206 8.53 -16.79 -0.63
N PHE A 207 8.31 -16.25 0.59
CA PHE A 207 7.34 -15.19 0.82
C PHE A 207 7.68 -13.89 0.07
N VAL A 208 8.94 -13.44 0.09
CA VAL A 208 9.38 -12.24 -0.64
C VAL A 208 9.07 -12.37 -2.14
N VAL A 209 9.38 -13.52 -2.74
CA VAL A 209 9.08 -13.79 -4.16
C VAL A 209 7.57 -13.80 -4.40
N TYR A 210 6.82 -14.53 -3.56
CA TYR A 210 5.36 -14.60 -3.65
C TYR A 210 4.71 -13.21 -3.57
N TYR A 211 5.10 -12.40 -2.59
CA TYR A 211 4.58 -11.05 -2.40
C TYR A 211 5.01 -10.11 -3.53
N SER A 212 6.25 -10.20 -4.03
CA SER A 212 6.71 -9.43 -5.19
C SER A 212 5.85 -9.71 -6.42
N VAL A 213 5.61 -10.98 -6.73
CA VAL A 213 4.73 -11.37 -7.85
C VAL A 213 3.32 -10.84 -7.65
N LYS A 214 2.77 -10.92 -6.43
CA LYS A 214 1.44 -10.39 -6.13
C LYS A 214 1.38 -8.86 -6.25
N THR A 215 2.43 -8.15 -5.85
CA THR A 215 2.52 -6.68 -5.93
C THR A 215 2.62 -6.22 -7.37
N VAL A 216 3.51 -6.83 -8.18
CA VAL A 216 3.61 -6.53 -9.62
C VAL A 216 2.31 -6.87 -10.33
N ARG A 217 1.71 -8.02 -10.03
CA ARG A 217 0.39 -8.39 -10.55
C ARG A 217 -0.63 -7.33 -10.17
N GLN A 218 -0.69 -6.92 -8.90
CA GLN A 218 -1.64 -5.90 -8.48
C GLN A 218 -1.42 -4.60 -9.23
N ALA A 219 -0.19 -4.10 -9.36
CA ALA A 219 0.13 -2.91 -10.17
C ALA A 219 -0.42 -3.04 -11.60
N ILE A 220 -0.14 -4.14 -12.29
CA ILE A 220 -0.67 -4.41 -13.64
C ILE A 220 -2.20 -4.47 -13.68
N PHE A 221 -2.85 -5.00 -12.64
CA PHE A 221 -4.32 -5.07 -12.54
C PHE A 221 -4.97 -3.79 -11.99
N VAL A 222 -4.22 -2.87 -11.36
CA VAL A 222 -4.63 -1.45 -11.22
C VAL A 222 -4.89 -0.91 -12.62
N ASP A 223 -4.03 -1.28 -13.56
CA ASP A 223 -3.95 -0.67 -14.89
C ASP A 223 -5.00 -1.20 -15.88
N LYS A 224 -5.61 -2.36 -15.62
CA LYS A 224 -6.69 -2.93 -16.44
C LYS A 224 -8.05 -2.55 -15.85
N ASP A 225 -8.75 -1.65 -16.55
CA ASP A 225 -10.09 -1.19 -16.17
C ASP A 225 -11.07 -2.38 -15.98
N PRO A 226 -11.84 -2.42 -14.88
CA PRO A 226 -13.01 -3.29 -14.80
C PRO A 226 -14.12 -2.87 -15.80
N GLN A 227 -14.02 -1.68 -16.40
CA GLN A 227 -14.98 -1.22 -17.41
C GLN A 227 -14.95 -2.01 -18.72
N GLU A 228 -13.86 -2.73 -19.06
CA GLU A 228 -13.87 -3.67 -20.18
C GLU A 228 -14.69 -4.95 -19.88
N LYS A 229 -15.09 -5.17 -18.62
CA LYS A 229 -15.98 -6.29 -18.23
C LYS A 229 -17.33 -5.82 -17.67
N GLY A 230 -17.58 -4.51 -17.64
CA GLY A 230 -18.75 -3.89 -17.00
C GLY A 230 -19.82 -3.36 -17.95
N GLY A 231 -19.77 -3.69 -19.24
CA GLY A 231 -20.93 -3.54 -20.10
C GLY A 231 -21.98 -4.57 -19.69
N SER A 232 -23.07 -4.13 -19.03
CA SER A 232 -24.24 -4.91 -18.60
C SER A 232 -24.29 -5.34 -17.11
N SER A 233 -24.34 -4.36 -16.20
CA SER A 233 -24.84 -4.63 -14.83
C SER A 233 -25.83 -3.58 -14.29
N ILE A 234 -26.27 -2.62 -15.11
CA ILE A 234 -27.37 -1.68 -14.76
C ILE A 234 -28.77 -2.29 -15.01
N SER A 235 -28.88 -3.60 -15.30
CA SER A 235 -30.19 -4.26 -15.50
C SER A 235 -30.69 -5.13 -14.33
N ARG A 236 -30.00 -5.18 -13.17
CA ARG A 236 -30.37 -6.09 -12.07
C ARG A 236 -30.88 -5.43 -10.78
N LEU A 237 -31.29 -4.17 -10.82
CA LEU A 237 -31.94 -3.52 -9.67
C LEU A 237 -33.41 -3.12 -9.91
N ASN A 238 -33.99 -3.50 -11.05
CA ASN A 238 -35.43 -3.44 -11.28
C ASN A 238 -35.93 -4.81 -11.73
N THR A 239 -36.06 -5.75 -10.79
CA THR A 239 -37.00 -6.89 -10.88
C THR A 239 -37.28 -7.41 -9.49
#